data_AF-A0AAW6XMQ6-F1
#
_entry.id   AF-A0AAW6XMQ6-F1
#
_cell.length_a   1.000
_cell.length_b   1.000
_cell.length_c   1.000
_cell.angle_alpha   90.00
_cell.angle_beta   90.00
_cell.angle_gamma   90.00
#
_symmetry.space_group_name_H-M   'P 1'
#
loop_
_entity.id
_entity.type
_entity.pdbx_description
1 polymer ?
#
loop_
_entity_poly.entity_id
_entity_poly.type
_entity_poly.pdbx_seq_one_letter_code
_entity_poly.pdbx_strand_id
1 'polypeptide(L)'
;NPSENALYVRGDIKSNQDMKAAQNDTLAMNGNPLSTVIHELGHWYQYQQIKANHPEFSHEEILAREIENSKEIVDMLSAKGYNIKRDISTYANRSVINFKEFELFAEIFVRYMMNNPQFKQFVDKGVE
;
A
#
# COMPACT_ATOMS: atom_id res chain seq x y z
N ASN A 1 20.54 9.73 3.54
CA ASN A 1 19.61 10.54 4.35
C ASN A 1 18.18 10.33 3.86
N PRO A 2 17.44 9.39 4.45
CA PRO A 2 16.01 9.21 4.24
C PRO A 2 15.20 10.11 5.19
N SER A 3 15.63 11.37 5.37
CA SER A 3 15.08 12.28 6.38
C SER A 3 13.77 12.98 5.96
N GLU A 4 13.23 12.69 4.77
CA GLU A 4 12.16 13.54 4.20
C GLU A 4 10.90 12.81 3.72
N ASN A 5 10.81 11.47 3.80
CA ASN A 5 9.64 10.72 3.34
C ASN A 5 9.10 11.22 1.98
N ALA A 6 10.00 11.23 0.99
CA ALA A 6 9.67 11.66 -0.37
C ALA A 6 8.68 10.67 -0.98
N LEU A 7 7.62 11.18 -1.62
CA LEU A 7 6.82 10.39 -2.55
C LEU A 7 7.76 9.94 -3.68
N TYR A 8 8.17 8.67 -3.67
CA TYR A 8 9.04 8.11 -4.70
C TYR A 8 8.23 7.80 -5.96
N VAL A 9 7.91 8.85 -6.71
CA VAL A 9 7.45 8.68 -8.08
C VAL A 9 8.67 8.34 -8.93
N ARG A 10 8.68 7.15 -9.51
CA ARG A 10 9.69 6.71 -10.49
C ARG A 10 9.89 7.78 -11.58
N GLY A 11 10.99 8.53 -11.51
CA GLY A 11 11.28 9.63 -12.44
C GLY A 11 11.58 9.18 -13.88
N ASP A 12 11.77 7.87 -14.08
CA ASP A 12 11.88 7.24 -15.39
C ASP A 12 10.52 6.97 -16.06
N ILE A 13 9.42 7.06 -15.31
CA ILE A 13 8.06 6.97 -15.83
C ILE A 13 7.61 8.37 -16.25
N LYS A 14 7.58 8.63 -17.57
CA LYS A 14 7.27 9.97 -18.13
C LYS A 14 5.95 10.02 -18.90
N SER A 15 5.29 8.88 -19.05
CA SER A 15 4.05 8.75 -19.80
C SER A 15 3.15 7.63 -19.27
N ASN A 16 1.87 7.65 -19.66
CA ASN A 16 0.94 6.54 -19.39
C ASN A 16 1.41 5.21 -20.01
N GLN A 17 2.17 5.27 -21.10
CA GLN A 17 2.72 4.09 -21.74
C GLN A 17 3.87 3.50 -20.92
N ASP A 18 4.74 4.35 -20.36
CA ASP A 18 5.80 3.91 -19.43
C ASP A 18 5.21 3.33 -18.15
N MET A 19 4.11 3.91 -17.64
CA MET A 19 3.36 3.33 -16.51
C MET A 19 2.85 1.93 -16.84
N LYS A 20 2.21 1.74 -17.99
CA LYS A 20 1.75 0.41 -18.43
C LYS A 20 2.92 -0.57 -18.61
N ALA A 21 4.06 -0.11 -19.12
CA ALA A 21 5.23 -0.95 -19.32
C ALA A 21 5.93 -1.33 -18.00
N ALA A 22 5.87 -0.45 -16.99
CA ALA A 22 6.39 -0.71 -15.66
C ALA A 22 5.49 -1.64 -14.83
N GLN A 23 4.24 -1.82 -15.24
CA GLN A 23 3.31 -2.76 -14.62
C GLN A 23 3.67 -4.19 -14.99
N ASN A 24 3.41 -5.10 -14.05
CA ASN A 24 3.42 -6.52 -14.30
C ASN A 24 2.12 -7.14 -13.79
N ASP A 25 1.87 -8.39 -14.17
CA ASP A 25 0.63 -9.11 -13.89
C ASP A 25 0.38 -9.42 -12.41
N THR A 26 1.26 -8.94 -11.51
CA THR A 26 1.13 -9.20 -10.08
C THR A 26 0.41 -8.10 -9.31
N LEU A 27 0.21 -6.91 -9.89
CA LEU A 27 -0.40 -5.74 -9.22
C LEU A 27 -1.94 -5.78 -9.16
N ALA A 28 -2.54 -5.11 -8.17
CA ALA A 28 -3.98 -5.11 -7.89
C ALA A 28 -4.84 -4.69 -9.08
N MET A 29 -4.39 -3.72 -9.87
CA MET A 29 -5.12 -3.20 -11.03
C MET A 29 -4.22 -3.20 -12.27
N ASN A 30 -3.60 -4.35 -12.57
CA ASN A 30 -2.79 -4.53 -13.77
C ASN A 30 -3.53 -4.07 -15.04
N GLY A 31 -2.85 -3.30 -15.90
CA GLY A 31 -3.42 -2.69 -17.10
C GLY A 31 -4.03 -1.31 -16.90
N ASN A 32 -4.17 -0.85 -15.64
CA ASN A 32 -4.54 0.53 -15.33
C ASN A 32 -3.28 1.36 -15.02
N PRO A 33 -2.84 2.29 -15.91
CA PRO A 33 -1.62 3.09 -15.73
C PRO A 33 -1.50 3.77 -14.36
N LEU A 34 -2.62 4.20 -13.77
CA LEU A 34 -2.62 4.92 -12.50
C LEU A 34 -2.39 4.02 -11.29
N SER A 35 -2.52 2.70 -11.43
CA SER A 35 -2.33 1.76 -10.31
C SER A 35 -0.99 1.93 -9.62
N THR A 36 0.09 2.15 -10.38
CA THR A 36 1.44 2.33 -9.83
C THR A 36 1.57 3.66 -9.09
N VAL A 37 0.96 4.73 -9.60
CA VAL A 37 0.99 6.04 -8.94
C VAL A 37 0.17 6.01 -7.65
N ILE A 38 -1.01 5.37 -7.69
CA ILE A 38 -1.88 5.22 -6.52
C ILE A 38 -1.22 4.32 -5.46
N HIS A 39 -0.46 3.31 -5.88
CA HIS A 39 0.33 2.46 -4.99
C HIS A 39 1.33 3.29 -4.17
N GLU A 40 2.18 4.09 -4.83
CA GLU A 40 3.14 4.95 -4.13
C GLU A 40 2.46 6.02 -3.27
N LEU A 41 1.31 6.54 -3.73
CA LEU A 41 0.48 7.43 -2.93
C LEU A 41 -0.05 6.74 -1.66
N GLY A 42 -0.32 5.44 -1.72
CA GLY A 42 -0.70 4.63 -0.56
C GLY A 42 0.38 4.68 0.52
N HIS A 43 1.63 4.34 0.18
CA HIS A 43 2.77 4.42 1.12
C HIS A 43 2.90 5.80 1.76
N TRP A 44 2.86 6.86 0.94
CA TRP A 44 2.92 8.23 1.44
C TRP A 44 1.74 8.55 2.37
N TYR A 45 0.52 8.18 1.98
CA TYR A 45 -0.69 8.42 2.78
C TYR A 45 -0.58 7.72 4.13
N GLN A 46 -0.13 6.47 4.16
CA GLN A 46 0.04 5.70 5.39
C GLN A 46 0.92 6.44 6.40
N TYR A 47 2.12 6.82 5.95
CA TYR A 47 3.07 7.55 6.78
C TYR A 47 2.49 8.86 7.31
N GLN A 48 1.90 9.68 6.43
CA GLN A 48 1.43 11.01 6.82
C GLN A 48 0.30 10.93 7.84
N GLN A 49 -0.60 9.95 7.71
CA GLN A 49 -1.69 9.76 8.66
C GLN A 49 -1.18 9.27 10.01
N ILE A 50 -0.27 8.28 10.04
CA ILE A 50 0.34 7.81 11.30
C ILE A 50 1.06 8.98 11.99
N LYS A 51 1.85 9.77 11.24
CA LYS A 51 2.52 10.97 11.78
C LYS A 51 1.54 12.01 12.31
N ALA A 52 0.40 12.20 11.64
CA ALA A 52 -0.60 13.16 12.08
C ALA A 52 -1.33 12.70 13.36
N ASN A 53 -1.55 11.39 13.49
CA ASN A 53 -2.21 10.77 14.64
C ASN A 53 -1.28 10.65 15.86
N HIS A 54 0.03 10.44 15.62
CA HIS A 54 1.07 10.28 16.64
C HIS A 54 2.24 11.23 16.36
N PRO A 55 2.05 12.56 16.54
CA PRO A 55 3.07 13.56 16.24
C PRO A 55 4.34 13.43 17.11
N GLU A 56 4.27 12.67 18.20
CA GLU A 56 5.38 12.34 19.08
C GLU A 56 6.30 11.24 18.55
N PHE A 57 5.86 10.45 17.57
CA PHE A 57 6.67 9.37 17.01
C PHE A 57 7.84 9.91 16.17
N SER A 58 9.00 9.30 16.37
CA SER A 58 10.13 9.39 15.46
C SER A 58 9.82 8.73 14.10
N HIS A 59 10.69 8.98 13.13
CA HIS A 59 10.58 8.35 11.82
C HIS A 59 10.58 6.81 11.92
N GLU A 60 11.48 6.26 12.73
CA GLU A 60 11.61 4.82 12.93
C GLU A 60 10.37 4.20 13.60
N GLU A 61 9.75 4.92 14.54
CA GLU A 61 8.50 4.49 15.18
C GLU A 61 7.33 4.51 14.21
N ILE A 62 7.26 5.48 13.29
CA ILE A 62 6.25 5.51 12.23
C ILE A 62 6.42 4.31 11.29
N LEU A 63 7.63 4.02 10.83
CA LEU A 63 7.88 2.85 9.97
C LEU A 63 7.55 1.53 10.67
N ALA A 64 7.82 1.43 11.98
CA ALA A 64 7.43 0.26 12.76
C ALA A 64 5.89 0.12 12.82
N ARG A 65 5.18 1.23 13.00
CA ARG A 65 3.71 1.29 13.02
C ARG A 65 3.10 0.92 11.67
N GLU A 66 3.67 1.36 10.55
CA GLU A 66 3.23 0.97 9.20
C GLU A 66 3.23 -0.55 9.04
N ILE A 67 4.30 -1.21 9.47
CA ILE A 67 4.44 -2.67 9.40
C ILE A 67 3.46 -3.35 10.37
N GLU A 68 3.35 -2.88 11.61
CA GLU A 68 2.45 -3.43 12.62
C GLU A 68 0.99 -3.37 12.17
N ASN A 69 0.52 -2.18 11.77
CA ASN A 69 -0.84 -1.98 11.28
C ASN A 69 -1.11 -2.85 10.04
N SER A 70 -0.13 -3.00 9.15
CA SER A 70 -0.29 -3.84 7.96
C SER A 70 -0.36 -5.33 8.27
N LYS A 71 0.30 -5.80 9.33
CA LYS A 71 0.14 -7.18 9.83
C LYS A 71 -1.26 -7.39 10.39
N GLU A 72 -1.79 -6.44 11.14
CA GLU A 72 -3.17 -6.52 11.62
C GLU A 72 -4.18 -6.57 10.46
N ILE A 73 -3.92 -5.88 9.35
CA ILE A 73 -4.72 -6.00 8.13
C ILE A 73 -4.71 -7.43 7.57
N VAL A 74 -3.56 -8.13 7.58
CA VAL A 74 -3.48 -9.54 7.16
C VAL A 74 -4.44 -10.40 7.98
N ASP A 75 -4.43 -10.21 9.31
CA ASP A 75 -5.31 -10.95 10.22
C ASP A 75 -6.78 -10.61 9.97
N MET A 76 -7.11 -9.33 9.75
CA MET A 76 -8.47 -8.90 9.42
C MET A 76 -8.98 -9.48 8.09
N LEU A 77 -8.13 -9.53 7.06
CA LEU A 77 -8.46 -10.13 5.77
C LEU A 77 -8.74 -11.63 5.93
N SER A 78 -7.87 -12.33 6.64
CA SER A 78 -8.02 -13.76 6.95
C SER A 78 -9.32 -14.04 7.70
N ALA A 79 -9.61 -13.29 8.76
CA ALA A 79 -10.83 -13.42 9.55
C ALA A 79 -12.11 -13.18 8.75
N LYS A 80 -12.05 -12.32 7.72
CA LYS A 80 -13.16 -12.03 6.81
C LYS A 80 -13.21 -12.95 5.59
N GLY A 81 -12.33 -13.95 5.50
CA GLY A 81 -12.32 -14.95 4.42
C GLY A 81 -11.73 -14.46 3.09
N TYR A 82 -11.00 -13.34 3.09
CA TYR A 82 -10.30 -12.86 1.90
C TYR A 82 -9.07 -13.73 1.60
N ASN A 83 -8.86 -14.02 0.32
CA ASN A 83 -7.63 -14.60 -0.18
C ASN A 83 -6.74 -13.47 -0.72
N ILE A 84 -5.62 -13.18 -0.07
CA ILE A 84 -4.76 -12.04 -0.43
C ILE A 84 -4.32 -12.09 -1.91
N LYS A 85 -3.90 -13.26 -2.39
CA LYS A 85 -3.44 -13.44 -3.78
C LYS A 85 -4.54 -13.14 -4.81
N ARG A 86 -5.76 -13.63 -4.56
CA ARG A 86 -6.90 -13.55 -5.49
C ARG A 86 -7.63 -12.21 -5.38
N ASP A 87 -7.90 -11.78 -4.15
CA ASP A 87 -8.81 -10.68 -3.86
C ASP A 87 -8.09 -9.33 -3.73
N ILE A 88 -6.79 -9.35 -3.38
CA ILE A 88 -5.94 -8.15 -3.35
C ILE A 88 -5.04 -8.12 -4.57
N SER A 89 -3.95 -8.89 -4.58
CA SER A 89 -3.05 -9.03 -5.72
C SER A 89 -2.00 -10.12 -5.47
N THR A 90 -1.38 -10.62 -6.55
CA THR A 90 -0.25 -11.57 -6.40
C THR A 90 0.97 -10.88 -5.78
N TYR A 91 1.16 -9.59 -6.03
CA TYR A 91 2.22 -8.76 -5.46
C TYR A 91 2.05 -8.68 -3.95
N ALA A 92 0.88 -8.26 -3.46
CA ALA A 92 0.56 -8.20 -2.04
C ALA A 92 0.83 -9.53 -1.33
N ASN A 93 0.39 -10.65 -1.91
CA ASN A 93 0.62 -11.97 -1.34
C ASN A 93 2.12 -12.32 -1.24
N ARG A 94 2.92 -11.99 -2.27
CA ARG A 94 4.37 -12.20 -2.24
C ARG A 94 5.03 -11.32 -1.19
N SER A 95 4.59 -10.07 -1.06
CA SER A 95 5.15 -9.14 -0.09
C SER A 95 4.89 -9.60 1.35
N VAL A 96 3.69 -10.10 1.66
CA VAL A 96 3.40 -10.72 2.97
C VAL A 96 4.33 -11.92 3.25
N ILE A 97 4.51 -12.83 2.28
CA ILE A 97 5.43 -13.97 2.43
C ILE A 97 6.88 -13.51 2.70
N ASN A 98 7.26 -12.35 2.17
CA ASN A 98 8.60 -11.78 2.31
C ASN A 98 8.71 -10.77 3.48
N PHE A 99 7.75 -10.72 4.40
CA PHE A 99 7.73 -9.81 5.56
C PHE A 99 7.80 -8.32 5.16
N LYS A 100 7.08 -7.97 4.09
CA LYS A 100 6.90 -6.61 3.58
C LYS A 100 5.42 -6.24 3.56
N GLU A 101 4.74 -6.38 4.69
CA GLU A 101 3.29 -6.19 4.79
C GLU A 101 2.86 -4.75 4.45
N PHE A 102 3.73 -3.74 4.56
CA PHE A 102 3.42 -2.38 4.12
C PHE A 102 3.06 -2.30 2.60
N GLU A 103 3.59 -3.21 1.77
CA GLU A 103 3.20 -3.33 0.35
C GLU A 103 1.75 -3.84 0.17
N LEU A 104 1.24 -4.64 1.12
CA LEU A 104 -0.16 -5.06 1.14
C LEU A 104 -1.07 -3.85 1.36
N PHE A 105 -0.69 -2.94 2.26
CA PHE A 105 -1.44 -1.71 2.50
C PHE A 105 -1.58 -0.88 1.21
N ALA A 106 -0.48 -0.64 0.49
CA ALA A 106 -0.51 0.12 -0.76
C ALA A 106 -1.41 -0.53 -1.83
N GLU A 107 -1.41 -1.86 -1.95
CA GLU A 107 -2.29 -2.58 -2.87
C GLU A 107 -3.78 -2.51 -2.47
N ILE A 108 -4.08 -2.52 -1.17
CA ILE A 108 -5.43 -2.29 -0.63
C ILE A 108 -5.88 -0.86 -0.89
N PHE A 109 -4.98 0.12 -0.71
CA PHE A 109 -5.25 1.52 -1.00
C PHE A 109 -5.60 1.71 -2.48
N VAL A 110 -4.88 1.06 -3.40
CA VAL A 110 -5.23 1.02 -4.82
C VAL A 110 -6.66 0.48 -5.02
N ARG A 111 -7.01 -0.66 -4.40
CA ARG A 111 -8.36 -1.22 -4.50
C ARG A 111 -9.42 -0.23 -4.03
N TYR A 112 -9.20 0.42 -2.90
CA TYR A 112 -10.11 1.41 -2.31
C TYR A 112 -10.32 2.62 -3.24
N MET A 113 -9.23 3.26 -3.68
CA MET A 113 -9.27 4.45 -4.54
C MET A 113 -9.88 4.17 -5.91
N MET A 114 -9.81 2.93 -6.39
CA MET A 114 -10.41 2.48 -7.64
C MET A 114 -11.87 2.01 -7.47
N ASN A 115 -12.59 2.60 -6.51
CA ASN A 115 -14.03 2.42 -6.27
C ASN A 115 -14.44 1.06 -5.68
N ASN A 116 -13.62 0.47 -4.80
CA ASN A 116 -14.03 -0.67 -3.98
C ASN A 116 -14.16 -0.25 -2.50
N PRO A 117 -15.29 0.37 -2.10
CA PRO A 117 -15.44 0.99 -0.77
C PRO A 117 -15.35 -0.01 0.39
N GLN A 118 -15.58 -1.31 0.14
CA GLN A 118 -15.41 -2.38 1.13
C GLN A 118 -13.98 -2.47 1.71
N PHE A 119 -12.98 -1.93 1.01
CA PHE A 119 -11.60 -1.91 1.47
C PHE A 119 -11.29 -0.76 2.43
N LYS A 120 -12.19 0.22 2.59
CA LYS A 120 -11.98 1.38 3.46
C LYS A 120 -11.58 0.98 4.88
N GLN A 121 -12.23 -0.03 5.46
CA GLN A 121 -11.93 -0.50 6.81
C GLN A 121 -10.47 -0.95 7.01
N PHE A 122 -9.83 -1.48 5.96
CA PHE A 122 -8.42 -1.89 6.02
C PHE A 122 -7.50 -0.69 5.81
N VAL A 123 -7.91 0.28 4.97
CA VAL A 123 -7.19 1.55 4.85
C VAL A 123 -7.20 2.31 6.17
N ASP A 124 -8.36 2.38 6.84
CA ASP A 124 -8.50 3.01 8.15
C ASP A 124 -7.60 2.31 9.18
N LYS A 125 -7.58 0.97 9.20
CA LYS A 125 -6.69 0.21 10.09
C LYS A 125 -5.21 0.49 9.82
N GLY A 126 -4.82 0.60 8.55
CA GLY A 126 -3.44 0.79 8.16
C GLY A 126 -2.82 2.10 8.65
N VAL A 127 -3.65 3.06 9.05
CA VAL A 127 -3.25 4.41 9.47
C VAL A 127 -3.54 4.75 10.92
N GLU A 128 -3.98 3.76 11.72
CA GLU A 128 -4.20 3.91 13.16
C GLU A 128 -2.92 4.28 13.93
#